data_AF-A0A3P6QDN5-F1
#
_entry.id   AF-A0A3P6QDN5-F1
#
_cell.length_a   1.000
_cell.length_b   1.000
_cell.length_c   1.000
_cell.angle_alpha   90.00
_cell.angle_beta   90.00
_cell.angle_gamma   90.00
#
_symmetry.space_group_name_H-M   'P 1'
#
loop_
_entity.id
_entity.type
_entity.pdbx_description
1 polymer ?
#
loop_
_entity_poly.entity_id
_entity_poly.type
_entity_poly.pdbx_seq_one_letter_code
_entity_poly.pdbx_strand_id
1 'polypeptide(L)' 'MPNGLWVHPSGSVQEGMTNSAFNGEVWSVVLSQKPLKWHKNSVVIPKLDEQELVIEIADDGMIYVADNHQGVFATKIEY' A
#
# COMPACT_ATOMS: atom_id res chain seq x y z
N MET A 1 11.11 -19.05 -6.21
CA MET A 1 10.32 -17.82 -6.43
C MET A 1 10.08 -17.19 -5.08
N PRO A 2 9.97 -15.86 -4.94
CA PRO A 2 9.55 -15.28 -3.68
C PRO A 2 8.14 -15.81 -3.35
N ASN A 3 8.01 -16.39 -2.17
CA ASN A 3 6.74 -16.86 -1.61
C ASN A 3 6.25 -15.74 -0.69
N GLY A 4 5.00 -15.31 -0.78
CA GLY A 4 4.46 -14.29 0.14
C GLY A 4 3.47 -13.32 -0.49
N LEU A 5 3.24 -12.24 0.24
CA LEU A 5 2.36 -11.13 -0.12
C LEU A 5 3.20 -9.93 -0.54
N TRP A 6 2.85 -9.31 -1.67
CA TRP A 6 3.36 -7.99 -2.02
C TRP A 6 2.20 -6.99 -1.89
N VAL A 7 2.39 -5.97 -1.06
CA VAL A 7 1.51 -4.80 -0.96
C VAL A 7 2.20 -3.57 -1.57
N HIS A 8 1.47 -2.80 -2.38
CA HIS A 8 1.98 -1.65 -3.09
C HIS A 8 0.98 -0.47 -3.01
N PRO A 9 1.37 0.70 -2.45
CA PRO A 9 0.58 1.92 -2.59
C PRO A 9 0.65 2.46 -4.03
N SER A 10 -0.48 2.76 -4.64
CA SER A 10 -0.47 3.38 -5.98
C SER A 10 -0.12 4.86 -5.90
N GLY A 11 0.74 5.30 -6.82
CA GLY A 11 1.27 6.67 -6.81
C GLY A 11 2.56 6.82 -6.00
N SER A 12 3.20 5.73 -5.57
CA SER A 12 4.59 5.79 -5.10
C SER A 12 5.54 5.96 -6.29
N VAL A 13 6.41 6.97 -6.24
CA VAL A 13 7.47 7.15 -7.23
C VAL A 13 8.66 6.23 -6.92
N GLN A 14 9.20 5.60 -7.96
CA GLN A 14 10.54 5.04 -7.88
C GLN A 14 11.57 6.16 -7.67
N GLU A 15 12.65 5.89 -6.94
CA GLU A 15 13.74 6.84 -6.71
C GLU A 15 14.20 7.49 -8.02
N GLY A 16 14.16 8.83 -8.09
CA GLY A 16 14.57 9.60 -9.28
C GLY A 16 13.45 9.95 -10.28
N MET A 17 12.20 9.52 -10.06
CA MET A 17 11.05 10.02 -10.82
C MET A 17 10.41 11.24 -10.15
N THR A 18 9.90 12.18 -10.95
CA THR A 18 9.14 13.36 -10.50
C THR A 18 7.71 13.27 -11.02
N ASN A 19 6.71 13.68 -10.21
CA ASN A 19 5.26 13.75 -10.52
C ASN A 19 4.40 12.49 -10.29
N SER A 20 4.78 11.54 -9.44
CA SER A 20 3.80 10.55 -8.95
C SER A 20 3.20 11.06 -7.65
N ALA A 21 1.90 11.36 -7.70
CA ALA A 21 1.13 11.74 -6.52
C ALA A 21 0.43 10.48 -6.00
N PHE A 22 0.59 10.21 -4.71
CA PHE A 22 -0.16 9.14 -4.04
C PHE A 22 -1.66 9.41 -4.18
N ASN A 23 -2.39 8.44 -4.73
CA ASN A 23 -3.82 8.59 -5.03
C ASN A 23 -4.73 7.94 -3.98
N GLY A 24 -4.17 7.43 -2.88
CA GLY A 24 -4.93 6.85 -1.78
C GLY A 24 -5.22 5.35 -1.90
N GLU A 25 -4.87 4.70 -3.01
CA GLU A 25 -5.16 3.28 -3.20
C GLU A 25 -3.98 2.39 -2.79
N VAL A 26 -4.31 1.20 -2.30
CA VAL A 26 -3.33 0.18 -1.90
C VAL A 26 -3.70 -1.13 -2.57
N TRP A 27 -2.72 -1.76 -3.20
CA TRP A 27 -2.89 -2.97 -3.99
C TRP A 27 -2.10 -4.12 -3.38
N SER A 28 -2.64 -5.33 -3.45
CA SER A 28 -1.99 -6.54 -2.97
C SER A 28 -1.95 -7.63 -4.05
N VAL A 29 -0.90 -8.46 -4.03
CA VAL A 29 -0.80 -9.66 -4.86
C VAL A 29 -0.16 -10.80 -4.07
N VAL A 30 -0.78 -11.98 -4.14
CA VAL A 30 -0.25 -13.21 -3.55
C VAL A 30 0.70 -13.86 -4.55
N LEU A 31 2.01 -13.83 -4.27
CA LEU A 31 3.06 -14.24 -5.22
C LEU A 31 3.06 -15.74 -5.51
N SER A 32 2.47 -16.54 -4.60
CA SER A 32 2.32 -17.98 -4.75
C SER A 32 1.14 -18.40 -5.64
N GLN A 33 0.16 -17.52 -5.88
CA GLN A 33 -1.01 -17.83 -6.71
C GLN A 33 -0.75 -17.51 -8.19
N LYS A 34 -1.10 -18.44 -9.08
CA LYS A 34 -1.00 -18.26 -10.54
C LYS A 34 -2.38 -18.43 -11.19
N PRO A 35 -2.78 -17.55 -12.14
CA PRO A 35 -2.07 -16.35 -12.57
C PRO A 35 -2.00 -15.30 -11.46
N LEU A 36 -0.97 -14.45 -11.49
CA LEU A 36 -0.88 -13.32 -10.55
C LEU A 36 -2.04 -12.37 -10.80
N LYS A 37 -2.81 -12.07 -9.76
CA LYS A 37 -3.93 -11.13 -9.79
C LYS A 37 -3.71 -10.06 -8.73
N TRP A 38 -3.81 -8.81 -9.15
CA TRP A 38 -3.78 -7.67 -8.23
C TRP A 38 -5.17 -7.42 -7.67
N HIS A 39 -5.23 -7.26 -6.35
CA HIS A 39 -6.46 -6.95 -5.62
C HIS A 39 -6.33 -5.53 -5.05
N LYS A 40 -7.33 -4.70 -5.30
CA LYS A 40 -7.43 -3.39 -4.65
C LYS A 40 -7.96 -3.60 -3.25
N ASN A 41 -7.23 -3.12 -2.25
CA ASN A 41 -7.67 -3.17 -0.86
C ASN A 41 -8.71 -2.06 -0.63
N SER A 42 -9.68 -2.32 0.26
CA SER A 42 -10.80 -1.42 0.56
C SER A 42 -10.40 -0.09 1.21
N VAL A 43 -9.14 0.07 1.60
CA VAL A 43 -8.68 1.33 2.21
C VAL A 43 -8.62 2.44 1.17
N VAL A 44 -9.30 3.53 1.50
CA VAL A 44 -9.13 4.80 0.83
C VAL A 44 -8.39 5.68 1.81
N ILE A 45 -7.09 5.84 1.59
CA ILE A 45 -6.29 6.73 2.41
C ILE A 45 -6.44 8.13 1.78
N PRO A 46 -6.93 9.13 2.53
CA PRO A 46 -7.09 10.47 1.99
C PRO A 46 -5.76 11.00 1.48
N LYS A 47 -5.80 11.94 0.52
CA LYS A 47 -4.62 12.53 -0.12
C LYS A 47 -3.56 12.88 0.94
N LEU A 48 -2.44 12.17 0.90
CA LEU A 48 -1.37 12.27 1.89
C LEU A 48 -0.37 13.34 1.50
N ASP A 49 0.31 13.91 2.49
CA ASP A 49 1.43 14.81 2.22
C ASP A 49 2.62 13.99 1.70
N GLU A 50 3.29 14.46 0.65
CA GLU A 50 4.25 13.66 -0.13
C GLU A 50 5.55 13.34 0.63
N GLN A 51 5.74 13.94 1.81
CA GLN A 51 7.04 13.96 2.49
C GLN A 51 7.24 12.84 3.52
N GLU A 52 6.19 12.31 4.15
CA GLU A 52 6.34 11.36 5.28
C GLU A 52 5.26 10.28 5.29
N LEU A 53 5.30 9.40 4.28
CA LEU A 53 4.47 8.21 4.21
C LEU A 53 5.19 6.98 4.79
N VAL A 54 4.60 6.36 5.81
CA VAL A 54 5.04 5.02 6.27
C VAL A 54 3.91 4.03 6.02
N ILE A 55 4.24 2.93 5.36
CA ILE A 55 3.34 1.78 5.20
C ILE A 55 3.95 0.58 5.89
N GLU A 56 3.24 0.04 6.87
CA GLU A 56 3.61 -1.17 7.58
C GLU A 56 2.59 -2.27 7.28
N ILE A 57 3.09 -3.46 6.96
CA ILE A 57 2.29 -4.67 6.85
C ILE A 57 2.57 -5.47 8.11
N ALA A 58 1.59 -5.55 9.00
CA ALA A 58 1.74 -6.26 10.27
C ALA A 58 1.36 -7.74 10.14
N ASP A 59 1.93 -8.55 11.03
CA ASP A 59 1.70 -10.01 11.09
C ASP A 59 0.24 -10.39 11.38
N ASP A 60 -0.57 -9.45 11.86
CA ASP A 60 -2.00 -9.61 12.10
C ASP A 60 -2.85 -9.48 10.82
N GLY A 61 -2.21 -9.25 9.67
CA GLY A 61 -2.87 -9.07 8.39
C GLY A 61 -3.43 -7.67 8.18
N MET A 62 -2.94 -6.69 8.94
CA MET A 62 -3.30 -5.28 8.78
C MET A 62 -2.25 -4.53 7.95
N ILE A 63 -2.73 -3.56 7.17
CA ILE A 63 -1.91 -2.53 6.55
C ILE A 63 -2.14 -1.25 7.37
N TYR A 64 -1.05 -0.71 7.92
CA TYR A 64 -1.04 0.59 8.57
C TYR A 64 -0.42 1.61 7.62
N VAL A 65 -1.08 2.76 7.50
CA VAL A 65 -0.57 3.90 6.76
C VAL A 65 -0.57 5.11 7.68
N ALA A 66 0.61 5.65 7.96
CA ALA A 66 0.78 6.80 8.82
C ALA A 66 1.18 8.04 8.00
N ASP A 67 0.55 9.16 8.33
CA ASP A 67 0.88 10.50 7.87
C ASP A 67 0.95 11.43 9.09
N ASN A 68 2.03 12.20 9.20
CA ASN A 68 2.30 13.00 10.39
C ASN A 68 1.25 14.11 10.65
N HIS A 69 0.49 14.52 9.63
CA HIS A 69 -0.54 15.55 9.72
C HIS A 69 -1.96 14.98 9.86
N GLN A 70 -2.22 13.79 9.32
CA GLN A 70 -3.55 13.19 9.27
C GLN A 70 -3.74 11.99 10.22
N GLY A 71 -2.66 11.48 10.82
CA GLY A 71 -2.68 10.37 11.75
C GLY A 71 -2.48 9.01 11.09
N VAL A 72 -2.99 7.95 11.73
CA VAL A 72 -2.81 6.56 11.28
C VAL A 72 -4.12 6.00 10.73
N PHE A 73 -4.06 5.49 9.51
CA PHE A 73 -5.10 4.74 8.84
C PHE A 73 -4.75 3.25 8.89
N ALA A 74 -5.74 2.39 9.11
CA ALA A 74 -5.53 0.96 9.14
C ALA A 74 -6.59 0.26 8.30
N THR A 75 -6.19 -0.80 7.61
CA THR A 75 -7.12 -1.68 6.91
C THR A 75 -6.70 -3.12 7.02
N LYS A 76 -7.65 -4.03 6.86
CA LYS A 76 -7.36 -5.45 6.78
C LYS A 76 -6.98 -5.80 5.34
N ILE A 77 -5.98 -6.66 5.17
CA ILE A 77 -5.63 -7.22 3.87
C ILE A 77 -6.80 -8.05 3.37
N GLU A 78 -7.24 -7.77 2.14
CA GLU A 78 -8.27 -8.54 1.45
C GLU A 78 -7.64 -9.38 0.34
N TYR A 79 -8.12 -10.62 0.18
CA TYR A 79 -7.70 -11.59 -0.84
C TYR A 79 -8.92 -12.26 -1.48
#